data_AF-A0A7W7PHU6-F1
#
_entry.id   AF-A0A7W7PHU6-F1
#
_cell.length_a   1.000
_cell.length_b   1.000
_cell.length_c   1.000
_cell.angle_alpha   90.00
_cell.angle_beta   90.00
_cell.angle_gamma   90.00
#
_symmetry.space_group_name_H-M   'P 1'
#
loop_
_entity.id
_entity.type
_entity.pdbx_description
1 polymer ?
#
loop_
_entity_poly.entity_id
_entity_poly.type
_entity_poly.pdbx_seq_one_letter_code
_entity_poly.pdbx_strand_id
1 'polypeptide(L)'
;MTNGAGQAAACRNPACPNLVEQSSGSGRPRKYCSDECRKSFYKAHHNLPSPEAERHDVYVRQIADDLFHKAERLRNLAHADRTGLALTDPTSLRFLSLALLQSSEELAKEVKDLDAAIVQQARDRGLKVNDIAKARNISPDKVSRDWPTDSIDRRMKQRQQRGRTGTLRTSVDVPGPGVLDDCRFLPGQYLPGEMPDPDLPAYELDSTEGPPGRRAQAGPCSRPPRLQSASGVHAAGESRSSFLQQVGGLPVSCSTDHRGLVAVGGQAA
;
A
#
# COMPACT_ATOMS: atom_id res chain seq x y z
N MET A 1 -33.78 59.03 -2.74
CA MET A 1 -33.50 57.66 -2.24
C MET A 1 -33.27 56.78 -3.46
N THR A 2 -32.02 56.70 -3.93
CA THR A 2 -31.67 55.86 -5.08
C THR A 2 -31.48 54.44 -4.58
N ASN A 3 -32.34 53.54 -5.06
CA ASN A 3 -32.23 52.11 -4.83
C ASN A 3 -30.87 51.65 -5.37
N GLY A 4 -29.93 51.35 -4.48
CA GLY A 4 -28.66 50.76 -4.85
C GLY A 4 -28.94 49.40 -5.48
N ALA A 5 -28.91 49.35 -6.81
CA ALA A 5 -28.98 48.10 -7.56
C ALA A 5 -27.86 47.20 -7.03
N GLY A 6 -28.25 46.14 -6.29
CA GLY A 6 -27.31 45.15 -5.80
C GLY A 6 -26.49 44.63 -6.98
N GLN A 7 -25.17 44.76 -6.93
CA GLN A 7 -24.31 44.24 -7.98
C GLN A 7 -24.53 42.72 -8.05
N ALA A 8 -25.15 42.25 -9.13
CA ALA A 8 -25.36 40.84 -9.36
C ALA A 8 -24.06 40.25 -9.91
N ALA A 9 -23.43 39.33 -9.17
CA ALA A 9 -22.21 38.65 -9.60
C ALA A 9 -22.53 37.26 -10.15
N ALA A 10 -21.77 36.76 -11.12
CA ALA A 10 -21.93 35.38 -11.58
C ALA A 10 -21.63 34.37 -10.46
N CYS A 11 -22.40 33.28 -10.39
CA CYS A 11 -22.12 32.20 -9.46
C CYS A 11 -20.76 31.56 -9.76
N ARG A 12 -19.97 31.25 -8.73
CA ARG A 12 -18.68 30.56 -8.87
C ARG A 12 -18.81 29.12 -9.38
N ASN A 13 -19.99 28.51 -9.25
CA ASN A 13 -20.22 27.16 -9.77
C ASN A 13 -20.39 27.21 -11.29
N PRO A 14 -19.49 26.63 -12.10
CA PRO A 14 -19.57 26.70 -13.56
C PRO A 14 -20.79 25.98 -14.13
N ALA A 15 -21.38 25.05 -13.37
CA ALA A 15 -22.63 24.36 -13.74
C ALA A 15 -23.90 25.15 -13.38
N CYS A 16 -23.77 26.32 -12.74
CA CYS A 16 -24.91 27.14 -12.32
C CYS A 16 -24.94 28.47 -13.07
N PRO A 17 -25.96 28.73 -13.91
CA PRO A 17 -26.08 29.99 -14.64
C PRO A 17 -26.63 31.15 -13.78
N ASN A 18 -27.01 30.90 -12.53
CA ASN A 18 -27.67 31.89 -11.69
C ASN A 18 -26.71 33.01 -11.26
N LEU A 19 -27.28 34.20 -11.07
CA LEU A 19 -26.60 35.34 -10.47
C LEU A 19 -26.66 35.26 -8.93
N VAL A 20 -25.66 35.83 -8.30
CA VAL A 20 -25.53 35.95 -6.85
C VAL A 20 -25.83 37.39 -6.48
N GLU A 21 -26.97 37.59 -5.83
CA GLU A 21 -27.31 38.89 -5.24
C GLU A 21 -26.32 39.22 -4.11
N GLN A 22 -25.62 40.33 -4.27
CA GLN A 22 -24.75 40.85 -3.22
C GLN A 22 -25.57 41.68 -2.26
N SER A 23 -25.50 41.36 -0.97
CA SER A 23 -26.05 42.19 0.09
C SER A 23 -25.30 43.53 0.12
N SER A 24 -26.03 44.64 0.06
CA SER A 24 -25.51 46.01 0.03
C SER A 24 -24.89 46.51 1.36
N GLY A 25 -24.48 45.60 2.25
CA GLY A 25 -23.88 45.90 3.56
C GLY A 25 -22.40 45.53 3.66
N SER A 26 -21.75 45.94 4.76
CA SER A 26 -20.36 45.58 5.07
C SER A 26 -20.26 44.12 5.50
N GLY A 27 -20.23 43.21 4.52
CA GLY A 27 -20.11 41.77 4.74
C GLY A 27 -19.25 41.11 3.67
N ARG A 28 -18.83 39.86 3.92
CA ARG A 28 -18.11 39.09 2.91
C ARG A 28 -19.06 38.79 1.73
N PRO A 29 -18.68 39.13 0.48
CA PRO A 29 -19.54 38.90 -0.68
C PRO A 29 -19.85 37.40 -0.85
N ARG A 30 -21.12 37.09 -1.19
CA ARG A 30 -21.53 35.71 -1.45
C ARG A 30 -20.93 35.28 -2.78
N LYS A 31 -20.37 34.06 -2.83
CA LYS A 31 -19.76 33.48 -4.03
C LYS A 31 -20.68 32.50 -4.77
N TYR A 32 -21.75 32.06 -4.11
CA TYR A 32 -22.67 31.04 -4.60
C TYR A 32 -24.10 31.55 -4.44
N CYS A 33 -24.97 31.21 -5.38
CA CYS A 33 -26.38 31.62 -5.35
C CYS A 33 -27.16 30.94 -4.20
N SER A 34 -26.72 29.75 -3.79
CA SER A 34 -27.30 28.99 -2.67
C SER A 34 -26.25 28.10 -2.00
N ASP A 35 -26.55 27.63 -0.78
CA ASP A 35 -25.71 26.67 -0.08
C ASP A 35 -25.70 25.29 -0.76
N GLU A 36 -26.78 24.92 -1.45
CA GLU A 36 -26.82 23.71 -2.27
C GLU A 36 -25.88 23.82 -3.47
N CYS A 37 -25.87 24.97 -4.15
CA CYS A 37 -24.95 25.24 -5.25
C CYS A 37 -23.48 25.23 -4.78
N ARG A 38 -23.24 25.74 -3.57
CA ARG A 38 -21.93 25.61 -2.92
C ARG A 38 -21.58 24.14 -2.69
N LYS A 39 -22.48 23.34 -2.11
CA LYS A 39 -22.27 21.91 -1.86
C LYS A 39 -22.04 21.13 -3.15
N SER A 40 -22.80 21.40 -4.22
CA SER A 40 -22.64 20.73 -5.50
C SER A 40 -21.31 21.09 -6.17
N PHE A 41 -20.90 22.37 -6.11
CA PHE A 41 -19.58 22.80 -6.57
C PHE A 41 -18.45 22.06 -5.84
N TYR A 42 -18.50 22.01 -4.51
CA TYR A 42 -17.49 21.28 -3.73
C TYR A 42 -17.53 19.78 -4.00
N LYS A 43 -18.71 19.17 -4.16
CA LYS A 43 -18.84 17.75 -4.50
C LYS A 43 -18.25 17.43 -5.88
N ALA A 44 -18.51 18.28 -6.87
CA ALA A 44 -17.93 18.13 -8.21
C ALA A 44 -16.40 18.27 -8.16
N HIS A 45 -15.88 19.30 -7.48
CA HIS A 45 -14.44 19.53 -7.35
C HIS A 45 -13.71 18.48 -6.51
N HIS A 46 -14.33 17.92 -5.47
CA HIS A 46 -13.73 16.86 -4.66
C HIS A 46 -13.62 15.52 -5.41
N ASN A 47 -14.42 15.32 -6.45
CA ASN A 47 -14.40 14.08 -7.24
C ASN A 47 -13.45 14.15 -8.43
N LEU A 48 -12.89 15.32 -8.75
CA LEU A 48 -11.87 15.43 -9.79
C LEU A 48 -10.54 14.90 -9.24
N PRO A 49 -9.89 13.94 -9.93
CA PRO A 49 -8.56 13.48 -9.56
C PRO A 49 -7.61 14.68 -9.48
N SER A 50 -6.93 14.83 -8.36
CA SER A 50 -5.81 15.77 -8.30
C SER A 50 -4.74 15.32 -9.29
N PRO A 51 -4.02 16.22 -9.98
CA PRO A 51 -2.86 15.84 -10.80
C PRO A 51 -1.76 15.13 -10.00
N GLU A 52 -1.80 15.22 -8.66
CA GLU A 52 -0.96 14.42 -7.77
C GLU A 52 -1.47 12.98 -7.62
N ALA A 53 -2.79 12.79 -7.53
CA ALA A 53 -3.42 11.47 -7.50
C ALA A 53 -3.11 10.67 -8.77
N GLU A 54 -3.16 11.32 -9.94
CA GLU A 54 -2.81 10.69 -11.21
C GLU A 54 -1.33 10.26 -11.26
N ARG A 55 -0.43 11.08 -10.70
CA ARG A 55 1.00 10.74 -10.60
C ARG A 55 1.21 9.52 -9.71
N HIS A 56 0.50 9.42 -8.59
CA HIS A 56 0.54 8.24 -7.73
C HIS A 56 -0.08 7.01 -8.39
N ASP A 57 -1.16 7.15 -9.16
CA ASP A 57 -1.76 6.05 -9.94
C ASP A 57 -0.80 5.48 -10.99
N VAL A 58 -0.07 6.34 -11.71
CA VAL A 58 0.98 5.92 -12.65
C VAL A 58 2.11 5.22 -11.90
N TYR A 59 2.52 5.78 -10.77
CA TYR A 59 3.62 5.25 -9.97
C TYR A 59 3.32 3.86 -9.38
N VAL A 60 2.11 3.63 -8.88
CA VAL A 60 1.67 2.30 -8.39
C VAL A 60 1.76 1.27 -9.51
N ARG A 61 1.30 1.60 -10.72
CA ARG A 61 1.41 0.70 -11.89
C ARG A 61 2.87 0.36 -12.21
N GLN A 62 3.74 1.37 -12.27
CA GLN A 62 5.17 1.16 -12.52
C GLN A 62 5.81 0.22 -11.49
N ILE A 63 5.52 0.39 -10.19
CA ILE A 63 6.05 -0.52 -9.15
C ILE A 63 5.52 -1.94 -9.34
N ALA A 64 4.23 -2.09 -9.65
CA ALA A 64 3.63 -3.40 -9.86
C ALA A 64 4.26 -4.15 -11.05
N ASP A 65 4.50 -3.45 -12.16
CA ASP A 65 5.17 -4.00 -13.35
C ASP A 65 6.62 -4.41 -13.04
N ASP A 66 7.38 -3.54 -12.36
CA ASP A 66 8.75 -3.83 -11.92
C ASP A 66 8.81 -5.05 -10.98
N LEU A 67 7.84 -5.15 -10.06
CA LEU A 67 7.72 -6.26 -9.12
C LEU A 67 7.40 -7.57 -9.84
N PHE A 68 6.53 -7.54 -10.86
CA PHE A 68 6.23 -8.68 -11.71
C PHE A 68 7.49 -9.20 -12.40
N HIS A 69 8.26 -8.32 -13.05
CA HIS A 69 9.51 -8.71 -13.73
C HIS A 69 10.56 -9.27 -12.76
N LYS A 70 10.67 -8.70 -11.56
CA LYS A 70 11.59 -9.21 -10.53
C LYS A 70 11.16 -10.58 -10.00
N ALA A 71 9.86 -10.78 -9.78
CA ALA A 71 9.32 -12.07 -9.35
C ALA A 71 9.54 -13.15 -10.42
N GLU A 72 9.35 -12.81 -11.69
CA GLU A 72 9.64 -13.71 -12.82
C GLU A 72 11.13 -14.07 -12.88
N ARG A 73 12.03 -13.09 -12.71
CA ARG A 73 13.47 -13.35 -12.63
C ARG A 73 13.83 -14.28 -11.48
N LEU A 74 13.27 -14.05 -10.29
CA LEU A 74 13.48 -14.93 -9.12
C LEU A 74 12.98 -16.35 -9.41
N ARG A 75 11.80 -16.49 -10.05
CA ARG A 75 11.26 -17.79 -10.46
C ARG A 75 12.21 -18.51 -11.41
N ASN A 76 12.74 -17.81 -12.41
CA ASN A 76 13.67 -18.38 -13.39
C ASN A 76 14.99 -18.81 -12.73
N LEU A 77 15.52 -18.01 -11.79
CA LEU A 77 16.70 -18.40 -10.99
C LEU A 77 16.43 -19.66 -10.16
N ALA A 78 15.26 -19.77 -9.54
CA ALA A 78 14.89 -20.95 -8.75
C ALA A 78 14.70 -22.20 -9.61
N HIS A 79 14.23 -22.05 -10.86
CA HIS A 79 14.14 -23.18 -11.80
C HIS A 79 15.48 -23.60 -12.38
N ALA A 80 16.41 -22.67 -12.57
CA ALA A 80 17.76 -22.96 -13.06
C ALA A 80 18.53 -23.90 -12.11
N ASP A 81 18.24 -23.82 -10.80
CA ASP A 81 18.75 -24.76 -9.79
C ASP A 81 18.29 -26.20 -10.07
N ARG A 82 17.02 -26.35 -10.49
CA ARG A 82 16.35 -27.65 -10.65
C ARG A 82 16.67 -28.35 -11.96
N THR A 83 16.89 -27.60 -13.04
CA THR A 83 17.13 -28.18 -14.36
C THR A 83 18.53 -28.74 -14.52
N GLY A 84 19.44 -28.56 -13.56
CA GLY A 84 20.77 -29.17 -13.54
C GLY A 84 21.68 -28.79 -14.72
N LEU A 85 21.22 -27.90 -15.60
CA LEU A 85 21.83 -27.64 -16.91
C LEU A 85 23.14 -26.83 -16.83
N ALA A 86 23.57 -26.36 -15.67
CA ALA A 86 24.70 -25.42 -15.63
C ALA A 86 25.72 -25.57 -14.48
N LEU A 87 25.47 -26.31 -13.39
CA LEU A 87 26.28 -26.13 -12.18
C LEU A 87 26.70 -27.46 -11.54
N THR A 88 27.59 -28.21 -12.19
CA THR A 88 28.38 -29.28 -11.55
C THR A 88 29.45 -28.71 -10.60
N ASP A 89 29.79 -27.42 -10.74
CA ASP A 89 30.73 -26.72 -9.87
C ASP A 89 30.04 -26.26 -8.56
N PRO A 90 30.52 -26.70 -7.38
CA PRO A 90 29.97 -26.29 -6.09
C PRO A 90 30.08 -24.78 -5.84
N THR A 91 31.03 -24.09 -6.46
CA THR A 91 31.18 -22.63 -6.33
C THR A 91 29.97 -21.92 -6.95
N SER A 92 29.52 -22.43 -8.09
CA SER A 92 28.39 -21.88 -8.83
C SER A 92 27.06 -22.03 -8.10
N LEU A 93 26.82 -23.17 -7.43
CA LEU A 93 25.63 -23.38 -6.58
C LEU A 93 25.57 -22.38 -5.41
N ARG A 94 26.73 -22.08 -4.80
CA ARG A 94 26.82 -21.06 -3.74
C ARG A 94 26.47 -19.68 -4.27
N PHE A 95 26.96 -19.30 -5.45
CA PHE A 95 26.60 -18.01 -6.06
C PHE A 95 25.10 -17.93 -6.37
N LEU A 96 24.50 -19.00 -6.89
CA LEU A 96 23.06 -19.05 -7.17
C LEU A 96 22.23 -18.90 -5.88
N SER A 97 22.60 -19.61 -4.82
CA SER A 97 21.92 -19.51 -3.51
C SER A 97 21.97 -18.08 -2.95
N LEU A 98 23.13 -17.41 -3.06
CA LEU A 98 23.27 -16.01 -2.66
C LEU A 98 22.43 -15.06 -3.54
N ALA A 99 22.41 -15.30 -4.85
CA ALA A 99 21.60 -14.51 -5.78
C ALA A 99 20.09 -14.65 -5.50
N LEU A 100 19.62 -15.86 -5.14
CA LEU A 100 18.24 -16.10 -4.71
C LEU A 100 17.91 -15.32 -3.43
N LEU A 101 18.78 -15.36 -2.42
CA LEU A 101 18.58 -14.61 -1.17
C LEU A 101 18.54 -13.11 -1.43
N GLN A 102 19.48 -12.58 -2.21
CA GLN A 102 19.51 -11.16 -2.58
C GLN A 102 18.24 -10.74 -3.34
N SER A 103 17.84 -11.54 -4.34
CA SER A 103 16.64 -11.29 -5.13
C SER A 103 15.36 -11.31 -4.28
N SER A 104 15.28 -12.22 -3.30
CA SER A 104 14.15 -12.27 -2.36
C SER A 104 14.08 -11.03 -1.45
N GLU A 105 15.23 -10.53 -0.99
CA GLU A 105 15.31 -9.33 -0.16
C GLU A 105 14.92 -8.07 -0.95
N GLU A 106 15.38 -7.97 -2.20
CA GLU A 106 14.99 -6.90 -3.11
C GLU A 106 13.49 -6.90 -3.37
N LEU A 107 12.89 -8.06 -3.63
CA LEU A 107 11.45 -8.19 -3.84
C LEU A 107 10.67 -7.75 -2.59
N ALA A 108 11.12 -8.14 -1.40
CA ALA A 108 10.52 -7.70 -0.14
C ALA A 108 10.59 -6.18 0.08
N LYS A 109 11.64 -5.51 -0.41
CA LYS A 109 11.74 -4.04 -0.40
C LYS A 109 10.74 -3.41 -1.36
N GLU A 110 10.61 -3.94 -2.59
CA GLU A 110 9.64 -3.44 -3.58
C GLU A 110 8.19 -3.60 -3.10
N VAL A 111 7.85 -4.72 -2.44
CA VAL A 111 6.51 -4.91 -1.84
C VAL A 111 6.20 -3.82 -0.82
N LYS A 112 7.17 -3.46 0.03
CA LYS A 112 6.97 -2.39 1.03
C LYS A 112 6.78 -1.01 0.39
N ASP A 113 7.48 -0.74 -0.71
CA ASP A 113 7.33 0.50 -1.45
C ASP A 113 5.99 0.54 -2.20
N LEU A 114 5.54 -0.59 -2.76
CA LEU A 114 4.21 -0.75 -3.33
C LEU A 114 3.11 -0.51 -2.29
N ASP A 115 3.23 -1.10 -1.11
CA ASP A 115 2.30 -0.90 0.00
C ASP A 115 2.18 0.59 0.38
N ALA A 116 3.30 1.29 0.48
CA ALA A 116 3.31 2.72 0.77
C ALA A 116 2.64 3.54 -0.35
N ALA A 117 2.89 3.20 -1.62
CA ALA A 117 2.28 3.86 -2.76
C ALA A 117 0.76 3.64 -2.83
N ILE A 118 0.28 2.42 -2.54
CA ILE A 118 -1.16 2.09 -2.50
C ILE A 118 -1.84 2.85 -1.35
N VAL A 119 -1.21 2.97 -0.18
CA VAL A 119 -1.76 3.77 0.93
C VAL A 119 -1.90 5.24 0.55
N GLN A 120 -0.91 5.81 -0.15
CA GLN A 120 -1.01 7.19 -0.64
C GLN A 120 -2.10 7.35 -1.69
N GLN A 121 -2.16 6.45 -2.68
CA GLN A 121 -3.23 6.41 -3.67
C GLN A 121 -4.62 6.34 -3.02
N ALA A 122 -4.79 5.54 -1.96
CA ALA A 122 -6.03 5.48 -1.20
C ALA A 122 -6.39 6.82 -0.52
N ARG A 123 -5.39 7.52 0.04
CA ARG A 123 -5.58 8.85 0.64
C ARG A 123 -5.97 9.91 -0.40
N ASP A 124 -5.33 9.88 -1.57
CA ASP A 124 -5.63 10.84 -2.64
C ASP A 124 -7.04 10.65 -3.20
N ARG A 125 -7.56 9.42 -3.13
CA ARG A 125 -8.96 9.07 -3.45
C ARG A 125 -9.93 9.41 -2.32
N GLY A 126 -9.46 10.00 -1.22
CA GLY A 126 -10.29 10.41 -0.09
C GLY A 126 -10.80 9.25 0.77
N LEU A 127 -10.18 8.06 0.70
CA LEU A 127 -10.54 6.94 1.57
C LEU A 127 -10.17 7.24 3.03
N LYS A 128 -11.06 6.89 3.96
CA LYS A 128 -10.82 7.12 5.38
C LYS A 128 -9.75 6.16 5.88
N VAL A 129 -8.93 6.62 6.84
CA VAL A 129 -7.87 5.81 7.46
C VAL A 129 -8.41 4.50 8.04
N ASN A 130 -9.63 4.51 8.60
CA ASN A 130 -10.29 3.30 9.10
C ASN A 130 -10.57 2.26 8.00
N ASP A 131 -10.95 2.71 6.80
CA ASP A 131 -11.24 1.80 5.68
C ASP A 131 -9.93 1.19 5.15
N ILE A 132 -8.87 1.99 5.07
CA ILE A 132 -7.51 1.54 4.72
C ILE A 132 -7.02 0.51 5.74
N ALA A 133 -7.19 0.80 7.04
CA ALA A 133 -6.79 -0.08 8.13
C ALA A 133 -7.55 -1.41 8.09
N LYS A 134 -8.87 -1.36 7.84
CA LYS A 134 -9.71 -2.55 7.67
C LYS A 134 -9.29 -3.40 6.48
N ALA A 135 -9.05 -2.79 5.31
CA ALA A 135 -8.60 -3.50 4.11
C ALA A 135 -7.24 -4.19 4.32
N ARG A 136 -6.37 -3.61 5.16
CA ARG A 136 -5.04 -4.13 5.49
C ARG A 136 -5.00 -5.02 6.73
N ASN A 137 -6.15 -5.25 7.39
CA ASN A 137 -6.25 -5.99 8.66
C ASN A 137 -5.26 -5.49 9.74
N ILE A 138 -5.15 -4.17 9.90
CA ILE A 138 -4.31 -3.51 10.90
C ILE A 138 -5.10 -2.42 11.64
N SER A 139 -4.56 -1.93 12.76
CA SER A 139 -5.18 -0.81 13.48
C SER A 139 -5.00 0.52 12.75
N PRO A 140 -5.93 1.47 12.86
CA PRO A 140 -5.80 2.80 12.23
C PRO A 140 -4.60 3.60 12.77
N ASP A 141 -4.25 3.42 14.05
CA ASP A 141 -3.04 3.99 14.65
C ASP A 141 -1.77 3.48 13.95
N LYS A 142 -1.73 2.19 13.60
CA LYS A 142 -0.61 1.61 12.85
C LYS A 142 -0.49 2.19 11.44
N VAL A 143 -1.62 2.47 10.77
CA VAL A 143 -1.60 3.13 9.44
C VAL A 143 -0.92 4.49 9.52
N SER A 144 -1.24 5.29 10.54
CA SER A 144 -0.65 6.61 10.74
C SER A 144 0.82 6.56 11.14
N ARG A 145 1.20 5.57 11.96
CA ARG A 145 2.59 5.39 12.45
C ARG A 145 3.53 4.85 11.37
N ASP A 146 3.10 3.85 10.62
CA ASP A 146 3.96 3.13 9.67
C ASP A 146 4.02 3.84 8.30
N TRP A 147 2.98 4.60 7.94
CA TRP A 147 2.90 5.33 6.66
C TRP A 147 2.57 6.83 6.84
N PRO A 148 3.38 7.62 7.54
CA PRO A 148 3.23 9.07 7.54
C PRO A 148 3.58 9.63 6.15
N THR A 149 2.87 10.69 5.71
CA THR A 149 3.01 11.26 4.36
C THR A 149 4.46 11.56 3.99
N ASP A 150 5.23 12.18 4.89
CA ASP A 150 6.64 12.49 4.66
C ASP A 150 7.53 11.24 4.44
N SER A 151 7.20 10.12 5.09
CA SER A 151 7.94 8.87 4.92
C SER A 151 7.64 8.24 3.56
N ILE A 152 6.37 8.30 3.12
CA ILE A 152 5.96 7.82 1.80
C ILE A 152 6.72 8.62 0.72
N ASP A 153 6.66 9.96 0.77
CA ASP A 153 7.33 10.82 -0.21
C ASP A 153 8.84 10.55 -0.28
N ARG A 154 9.48 10.34 0.88
CA ARG A 154 10.89 10.00 0.97
C ARG A 154 11.17 8.65 0.30
N ARG A 155 10.36 7.62 0.56
CA ARG A 155 10.50 6.30 -0.07
C ARG A 155 10.33 6.38 -1.58
N MET A 156 9.32 7.12 -2.05
CA MET A 156 9.06 7.31 -3.47
C MET A 156 10.25 7.95 -4.19
N LYS A 157 10.81 9.01 -3.61
CA LYS A 157 12.03 9.68 -4.12
C LYS A 157 13.25 8.75 -4.10
N GLN A 158 13.47 8.01 -3.01
CA GLN A 158 14.58 7.06 -2.90
C GLN A 158 14.48 5.95 -3.94
N ARG A 159 13.30 5.39 -4.19
CA ARG A 159 13.11 4.37 -5.23
C ARG A 159 13.44 4.91 -6.62
N GLN A 160 12.97 6.11 -6.96
CA GLN A 160 13.29 6.73 -8.25
C GLN A 160 14.81 6.91 -8.44
N GLN A 161 15.55 7.21 -7.38
CA GLN A 161 17.01 7.29 -7.41
C GLN A 161 17.67 5.92 -7.62
N ARG A 162 17.16 4.85 -6.99
CA ARG A 162 17.65 3.48 -7.19
C ARG A 162 17.39 2.98 -8.61
N GLY A 163 16.23 3.27 -9.18
CA GLY A 163 15.90 2.91 -10.56
C GLY A 163 16.87 3.53 -11.55
N ARG A 164 17.20 4.83 -11.39
CA ARG A 164 18.15 5.54 -12.27
C ARG A 164 19.58 5.01 -12.21
N THR A 165 20.01 4.53 -11.05
CA THR A 165 21.38 4.00 -10.87
C THR A 165 21.51 2.54 -11.30
N GLY A 166 20.43 1.76 -11.26
CA GLY A 166 20.41 0.37 -11.73
C GLY A 166 20.50 0.21 -13.24
N THR A 167 19.85 1.09 -14.02
CA THR A 167 19.81 0.97 -15.49
C THR A 167 21.18 1.22 -16.14
N LEU A 168 22.04 2.05 -15.53
CA LEU A 168 23.38 2.37 -16.06
C LEU A 168 24.44 1.27 -15.83
N ARG A 169 24.11 0.19 -15.11
CA ARG A 169 25.07 -0.89 -14.80
C ARG A 169 24.84 -2.19 -15.58
N THR A 170 23.83 -2.25 -16.44
CA THR A 170 23.57 -3.41 -17.31
C THR A 170 23.86 -3.10 -18.79
N SER A 171 24.58 -2.01 -19.08
CA SER A 171 25.35 -1.87 -20.30
C SER A 171 26.80 -2.24 -19.98
N VAL A 172 27.04 -3.50 -19.62
CA VAL A 172 28.35 -4.06 -19.90
C VAL A 172 28.39 -4.13 -21.42
N ASP A 173 29.08 -3.17 -22.04
CA ASP A 173 29.64 -3.32 -23.38
C ASP A 173 30.40 -4.64 -23.37
N VAL A 174 29.73 -5.72 -23.77
CA VAL A 174 30.39 -6.95 -24.18
C VAL A 174 31.07 -6.57 -25.49
N PRO A 175 32.42 -6.50 -25.54
CA PRO A 175 33.12 -6.26 -26.80
C PRO A 175 32.74 -7.43 -27.70
N GLY A 176 32.06 -7.12 -28.81
CA GLY A 176 31.60 -8.16 -29.72
C GLY A 176 32.76 -9.02 -30.19
N PRO A 177 32.70 -10.35 -30.07
CA PRO A 177 33.35 -11.19 -31.03
C PRO A 177 32.45 -11.16 -32.27
N GLY A 178 32.98 -10.65 -33.37
CA GLY A 178 32.39 -10.97 -34.66
C GLY A 178 32.30 -12.48 -34.83
N VAL A 179 31.33 -12.87 -35.66
CA VAL A 179 31.15 -14.17 -36.31
C VAL A 179 30.28 -15.21 -35.57
N LEU A 180 29.26 -15.67 -36.33
CA LEU A 180 28.27 -16.74 -36.12
C LEU A 180 27.03 -16.28 -35.34
N ASP A 181 26.01 -15.69 -35.97
CA ASP A 181 25.17 -16.25 -37.04
C ASP A 181 24.77 -17.72 -36.76
N ASP A 182 23.47 -17.95 -36.69
CA ASP A 182 22.76 -19.17 -36.27
C ASP A 182 22.69 -19.52 -34.77
N CYS A 183 21.73 -18.88 -34.08
CA CYS A 183 20.88 -19.58 -33.10
C CYS A 183 19.43 -19.11 -33.25
N ARG A 184 18.84 -19.50 -34.38
CA ARG A 184 17.40 -19.48 -34.60
C ARG A 184 16.78 -20.67 -33.86
N PHE A 185 16.70 -20.62 -32.52
CA PHE A 185 15.97 -21.62 -31.75
C PHE A 185 14.49 -21.21 -31.66
N LEU A 186 13.66 -21.92 -32.41
CA LEU A 186 12.22 -21.75 -32.55
C LEU A 186 11.45 -22.14 -31.27
N PRO A 187 10.21 -21.64 -31.10
CA PRO A 187 9.34 -21.98 -30.00
C PRO A 187 8.67 -23.36 -30.21
N GLY A 188 8.46 -24.09 -29.11
CA GLY A 188 7.41 -25.11 -29.02
C GLY A 188 7.66 -26.43 -29.74
N GLN A 189 8.29 -27.37 -29.05
CA GLN A 189 7.93 -28.79 -29.17
C GLN A 189 7.86 -29.38 -27.76
N TYR A 190 6.64 -29.52 -27.26
CA TYR A 190 6.34 -30.51 -26.25
C TYR A 190 6.61 -31.88 -26.87
N LEU A 191 7.52 -32.66 -26.29
CA LEU A 191 7.66 -34.08 -26.59
C LEU A 191 6.41 -34.80 -26.05
N PRO A 192 5.58 -35.44 -26.89
CA PRO A 192 4.56 -36.35 -26.42
C PRO A 192 5.19 -37.73 -26.26
N GLY A 193 5.27 -38.25 -25.03
CA GLY A 193 5.54 -39.68 -24.86
C GLY A 193 6.43 -40.17 -23.71
N GLU A 194 6.62 -39.43 -22.62
CA GLU A 194 7.09 -40.07 -21.38
C GLU A 194 5.88 -40.50 -20.56
N MET A 195 5.43 -41.72 -20.85
CA MET A 195 4.56 -42.46 -19.94
C MET A 195 5.35 -42.80 -18.66
N PRO A 196 4.80 -42.56 -17.46
CA PRO A 196 5.41 -43.07 -16.25
C PRO A 196 5.40 -44.61 -16.24
N ASP A 197 6.56 -45.21 -15.94
CA ASP A 197 6.73 -46.64 -15.72
C ASP A 197 5.71 -47.17 -14.69
N PRO A 198 4.92 -48.21 -15.01
CA PRO A 198 3.94 -48.78 -14.08
C PRO A 198 4.53 -49.73 -13.02
N ASP A 199 5.84 -49.97 -13.01
CA ASP A 199 6.47 -51.04 -12.20
C ASP A 199 7.32 -50.56 -11.01
N LEU A 200 7.07 -49.34 -10.48
CA LEU A 200 7.65 -48.98 -9.19
C LEU A 200 6.83 -49.62 -8.05
N PRO A 201 7.44 -50.50 -7.22
CA PRO A 201 6.76 -51.10 -6.09
C PRO A 201 6.35 -50.01 -5.10
N ALA A 202 5.11 -50.12 -4.61
CA ALA A 202 4.56 -49.29 -3.56
C ALA A 202 5.53 -49.26 -2.37
N TYR A 203 6.18 -48.12 -2.16
CA TYR A 203 6.84 -47.85 -0.91
C TYR A 203 5.73 -47.67 0.13
N GLU A 204 5.63 -48.63 1.04
CA GLU A 204 4.81 -48.51 2.23
C GLU A 204 5.23 -47.25 2.97
N LEU A 205 4.27 -46.33 3.12
CA LEU A 205 4.32 -45.23 4.06
C LEU A 205 4.31 -45.80 5.48
N ASP A 206 5.49 -46.15 5.99
CA ASP A 206 5.72 -46.30 7.42
C ASP A 206 6.58 -45.15 7.93
N SER A 207 5.92 -44.17 8.52
CA SER A 207 6.55 -43.13 9.35
C SER A 207 5.54 -42.64 10.36
N THR A 208 5.20 -43.53 11.29
CA THR A 208 4.77 -43.16 12.64
C THR A 208 5.95 -42.57 13.41
N GLU A 209 6.34 -41.34 13.12
CA GLU A 209 7.18 -40.54 14.02
C GLU A 209 6.60 -39.13 14.14
N GLY A 210 5.70 -38.98 15.09
CA GLY A 210 5.19 -37.69 15.54
C GLY A 210 6.28 -36.91 16.30
N PRO A 211 6.30 -35.57 16.20
CA PRO A 211 7.28 -34.75 16.90
C PRO A 211 7.09 -34.83 18.43
N PRO A 212 8.14 -35.05 19.23
CA PRO A 212 8.03 -34.96 20.68
C PRO A 212 7.71 -33.53 21.10
N GLY A 213 6.66 -33.40 21.92
CA GLY A 213 6.12 -32.14 22.40
C GLY A 213 7.16 -31.26 23.09
N ARG A 214 7.27 -30.00 22.63
CA ARG A 214 7.95 -28.96 23.39
C ARG A 214 7.04 -28.51 24.53
N ARG A 215 7.41 -28.95 25.73
CA ARG A 215 6.96 -28.40 27.02
C ARG A 215 7.04 -26.87 27.01
N ALA A 216 5.94 -26.26 27.44
CA ALA A 216 5.91 -24.89 27.91
C ALA A 216 6.86 -24.73 29.10
N GLN A 217 7.89 -23.90 28.95
CA GLN A 217 8.54 -23.25 30.08
C GLN A 217 8.08 -21.79 30.10
N ALA A 218 7.07 -21.53 30.92
CA ALA A 218 6.75 -20.19 31.38
C ALA A 218 7.86 -19.74 32.35
N GLY A 219 8.86 -19.05 31.81
CA GLY A 219 9.80 -18.29 32.63
C GLY A 219 9.15 -16.94 33.01
N PRO A 220 9.09 -16.57 34.30
CA PRO A 220 8.70 -15.22 34.69
C PRO A 220 9.80 -14.24 34.27
N CYS A 221 9.56 -13.47 33.21
CA CYS A 221 10.37 -12.30 32.91
C CYS A 221 10.09 -11.24 33.98
N SER A 222 10.93 -11.28 35.02
CA SER A 222 11.14 -10.23 36.00
C SER A 222 11.33 -8.90 35.29
N ARG A 223 10.35 -8.02 35.45
CA ARG A 223 10.39 -6.62 35.02
C ARG A 223 11.43 -5.88 35.88
N PRO A 224 12.49 -5.29 35.32
CA PRO A 224 13.41 -4.49 36.13
C PRO A 224 12.69 -3.23 36.65
N PRO A 225 12.97 -2.79 37.90
CA PRO A 225 12.42 -1.56 38.44
C PRO A 225 12.96 -0.36 37.63
N ARG A 226 12.01 0.47 37.18
CA ARG A 226 12.24 1.75 36.52
C ARG A 226 12.92 2.68 37.51
N LEU A 227 14.23 2.88 37.36
CA LEU A 227 14.97 3.93 38.06
C LEU A 227 14.33 5.28 37.73
N GLN A 228 13.75 5.91 38.74
CA GLN A 228 13.33 7.30 38.72
C GLN A 228 14.59 8.15 38.85
N SER A 229 15.07 8.70 37.73
CA SER A 229 15.99 9.83 37.77
C SER A 229 15.19 11.09 38.06
N ALA A 230 15.10 11.39 39.35
CA ALA A 230 14.81 12.73 39.85
C ALA A 230 16.07 13.59 39.63
N SER A 231 15.92 14.65 38.82
CA SER A 231 16.71 15.88 38.95
C SER A 231 15.80 17.02 38.56
N GLY A 232 15.21 17.63 39.58
CA GLY A 232 14.58 18.94 39.46
C GLY A 232 15.65 20.02 39.40
N VAL A 233 15.40 21.06 38.60
CA VAL A 233 15.79 22.42 38.96
C VAL A 233 14.58 23.31 38.68
N HIS A 234 14.21 24.01 39.74
CA HIS A 234 13.16 25.01 39.82
C HIS A 234 13.38 26.17 38.86
N ALA A 235 12.30 26.65 38.23
CA ALA A 235 12.10 28.07 37.99
C ALA A 235 10.61 28.37 38.09
N ALA A 236 10.29 29.23 39.05
CA ALA A 236 8.96 29.70 39.41
C ALA A 236 8.31 30.52 38.29
N GLY A 237 6.98 30.51 38.27
CA GLY A 237 6.20 31.37 37.39
C GLY A 237 4.71 31.10 37.54
N GLU A 238 4.11 31.75 38.53
CA GLU A 238 2.69 31.76 38.85
C GLU A 238 1.79 32.00 37.64
N SER A 239 0.67 31.27 37.55
CA SER A 239 -0.65 31.92 37.55
C SER A 239 -1.77 30.90 37.69
N ARG A 240 -2.50 31.06 38.78
CA ARG A 240 -3.80 30.45 39.06
C ARG A 240 -4.80 30.89 38.01
N SER A 241 -5.57 29.97 37.44
CA SER A 241 -6.96 30.24 37.12
C SER A 241 -7.78 28.97 37.22
N SER A 242 -8.62 28.99 38.23
CA SER A 242 -9.67 28.04 38.56
C SER A 242 -10.72 27.99 37.45
N PHE A 243 -11.09 26.81 36.95
CA PHE A 243 -12.40 26.67 36.31
C PHE A 243 -12.97 25.24 36.47
N LEU A 244 -13.92 25.19 37.41
CA LEU A 244 -15.14 24.40 37.50
C LEU A 244 -15.22 22.99 36.91
N GLN A 245 -15.39 22.09 37.88
CA GLN A 245 -16.02 20.78 37.91
C GLN A 245 -17.54 20.85 37.64
N GLN A 246 -18.03 20.05 36.68
CA GLN A 246 -19.43 19.58 36.46
C GLN A 246 -19.43 18.88 35.07
N VAL A 247 -20.08 17.78 34.73
CA VAL A 247 -21.23 16.94 35.17
C VAL A 247 -20.99 15.59 34.45
N GLY A 248 -21.30 14.40 34.97
CA GLY A 248 -22.65 13.85 35.12
C GLY A 248 -23.09 13.03 33.88
N GLY A 249 -23.50 11.77 34.09
CA GLY A 249 -24.60 11.17 33.29
C GLY A 249 -24.28 10.06 32.27
N LEU A 250 -24.30 8.81 32.76
CA LEU A 250 -25.04 7.62 32.27
C LEU A 250 -24.89 7.06 30.82
N PRO A 251 -25.19 5.74 30.64
CA PRO A 251 -24.93 4.97 29.43
C PRO A 251 -26.14 4.92 28.48
N VAL A 252 -25.90 4.68 27.19
CA VAL A 252 -26.96 4.30 26.24
C VAL A 252 -26.56 3.02 25.53
N SER A 253 -27.31 1.97 25.83
CA SER A 253 -27.40 0.72 25.09
C SER A 253 -28.51 0.83 24.04
N CYS A 254 -28.21 0.45 22.79
CA CYS A 254 -29.18 -0.03 21.79
C CYS A 254 -28.41 -1.12 21.00
N SER A 255 -28.62 -2.42 21.25
CA SER A 255 -29.75 -3.27 20.87
C SER A 255 -30.07 -3.23 19.37
N THR A 256 -29.59 -4.27 18.69
CA THR A 256 -30.27 -5.15 17.71
C THR A 256 -31.09 -4.52 16.60
N ASP A 257 -30.71 -4.80 15.35
CA ASP A 257 -31.70 -5.32 14.40
C ASP A 257 -31.07 -6.23 13.31
N HIS A 258 -31.57 -7.47 13.29
CA HIS A 258 -31.35 -8.49 12.28
C HIS A 258 -32.40 -8.31 11.17
N ARG A 259 -31.97 -8.01 9.95
CA ARG A 259 -32.68 -8.38 8.70
C ARG A 259 -31.58 -8.70 7.67
N GLY A 260 -31.42 -9.91 7.13
CA GLY A 260 -32.44 -10.86 6.74
C GLY A 260 -32.90 -10.52 5.32
N LEU A 261 -32.07 -10.83 4.31
CA LEU A 261 -32.51 -10.82 2.91
C LEU A 261 -31.89 -11.99 2.16
N VAL A 262 -32.77 -12.96 1.92
CA VAL A 262 -32.67 -14.14 1.08
C VAL A 262 -33.12 -13.75 -0.32
N ALA A 263 -32.39 -14.17 -1.35
CA ALA A 263 -32.89 -14.40 -2.72
C ALA A 263 -31.90 -15.38 -3.38
N VAL A 264 -32.24 -16.67 -3.52
CA VAL A 264 -32.98 -17.27 -4.66
C VAL A 264 -32.24 -16.95 -5.97
N GLY A 265 -31.50 -17.86 -6.59
CA GLY A 265 -31.93 -19.18 -7.04
C GLY A 265 -32.40 -19.05 -8.49
N GLY A 266 -31.54 -19.38 -9.45
CA GLY A 266 -31.86 -19.31 -10.88
C GLY A 266 -30.91 -20.17 -11.71
N GLN A 267 -31.22 -21.45 -11.80
CA GLN A 267 -30.67 -22.41 -12.75
C GLN A 267 -31.58 -22.51 -13.99
N ALA A 268 -30.98 -22.99 -15.08
CA ALA A 268 -31.54 -23.55 -16.32
C ALA A 268 -31.92 -22.56 -17.44
N ALA A 269 -31.12 -22.55 -18.51
CA ALA A 269 -31.35 -23.44 -19.66
C ALA A 269 -30.00 -23.82 -20.28
#